data_AF-A0A350JFM0-F1
#
_entry.id   AF-A0A350JFM0-F1
#
_cell.length_a   1.000
_cell.length_b   1.000
_cell.length_c   1.000
_cell.angle_alpha   90.00
_cell.angle_beta   90.00
_cell.angle_gamma   90.00
#
_symmetry.space_group_name_H-M   'P 1'
#
loop_
_entity.id
_entity.type
_entity.pdbx_description
1 polymer ?
#
loop_
_entity_poly.entity_id
_entity_poly.type
_entity_poly.pdbx_seq_one_letter_code
_entity_poly.pdbx_strand_id
1 'polypeptide(L)'
;MIKNLLFISALFVSILTLNSCDGCRGLLGGEKIGCSNGGTCNDGACDCLKGYFGPNCEQTDSCELLDVTCFRGECDNGICLCESGYEGEDCSIESRKKYLGVFNVIESCIDLDTTWNYNISLEANVLDGAVINITNLFSYSNFPINGYFSRVEAVVEPGAEKFNIPNQRPDDGTKSISGSGELIVVDSTTTNIVIDYVTTNGNKSYSCQLTGVLISQ
;
A
#
# COMPACT_ATOMS: atom_id res chain seq x y z
N MET A 1 95.47 -35.00 31.01
CA MET A 1 94.54 -35.47 32.06
C MET A 1 93.82 -34.26 32.64
N ILE A 2 92.56 -34.47 33.04
CA ILE A 2 91.55 -33.56 33.65
C ILE A 2 90.36 -33.27 32.72
N LYS A 3 89.17 -33.50 33.30
CA LYS A 3 87.84 -33.81 32.76
C LYS A 3 86.93 -32.57 32.69
N ASN A 4 85.78 -32.75 32.02
CA ASN A 4 84.43 -32.17 32.26
C ASN A 4 83.87 -31.54 30.98
N LEU A 5 82.95 -32.15 30.23
CA LEU A 5 81.57 -32.58 30.54
C LEU A 5 80.59 -31.39 30.72
N LEU A 6 79.76 -31.22 29.68
CA LEU A 6 78.38 -30.70 29.62
C LEU A 6 78.07 -29.19 29.49
N PHE A 7 76.96 -28.97 28.76
CA PHE A 7 76.08 -27.80 28.61
C PHE A 7 76.51 -26.67 27.66
N ILE A 8 76.05 -26.74 26.41
CA ILE A 8 75.69 -25.54 25.65
C ILE A 8 74.20 -25.65 25.33
N SER A 9 73.48 -24.71 25.93
CA SER A 9 72.04 -24.55 26.00
C SER A 9 71.33 -24.70 24.65
N ALA A 10 70.34 -25.59 24.60
CA ALA A 10 69.26 -25.48 23.61
C ALA A 10 68.56 -24.13 23.85
N LEU A 11 68.80 -23.17 22.96
CA LEU A 11 68.02 -21.95 22.88
C LEU A 11 66.62 -22.36 22.40
N PHE A 12 65.75 -22.71 23.35
CA PHE A 12 64.31 -22.77 23.11
C PHE A 12 63.86 -21.33 22.84
N VAL A 13 63.93 -20.91 21.58
CA VAL A 13 63.11 -19.79 21.11
C VAL A 13 61.70 -20.35 21.07
N SER A 14 61.01 -20.28 22.20
CA SER A 14 59.56 -20.34 22.22
C SER A 14 59.08 -19.12 21.45
N ILE A 15 58.90 -19.31 20.14
CA ILE A 15 58.07 -18.44 19.32
C ILE A 15 56.72 -18.52 20.01
N LEU A 16 56.38 -17.49 20.79
CA LEU A 16 55.02 -17.22 21.17
C LEU A 16 54.29 -16.95 19.86
N THR A 17 53.81 -18.01 19.22
CA THR A 17 52.73 -17.91 18.26
C THR A 17 51.54 -17.47 19.10
N LEU A 18 51.44 -16.16 19.36
CA LEU A 18 50.17 -15.54 19.70
C LEU A 18 49.32 -15.64 18.42
N ASN A 19 48.89 -16.86 18.11
CA ASN A 19 47.66 -17.07 17.38
C ASN A 19 46.54 -16.64 18.32
N SER A 20 46.48 -15.35 18.66
CA SER A 20 45.25 -14.76 19.18
C SER A 20 44.38 -14.49 17.95
N CYS A 21 44.00 -15.57 17.28
CA CYS A 21 42.71 -15.61 16.60
C CYS A 21 41.71 -16.06 17.66
N ASP A 22 41.64 -15.36 18.79
CA ASP A 22 40.52 -15.56 19.69
C ASP A 22 39.31 -15.08 18.90
N GLY A 23 38.50 -16.03 18.41
CA GLY A 23 37.22 -15.71 17.80
C GLY A 23 36.41 -14.81 18.74
N CYS A 24 35.47 -14.05 18.20
CA CYS A 24 34.68 -13.11 18.98
C CYS A 24 34.18 -13.79 20.26
N ARG A 25 34.56 -13.28 21.43
CA ARG A 25 34.09 -13.80 22.72
C ARG A 25 33.21 -12.74 23.35
N GLY A 26 32.05 -13.15 23.84
CA GLY A 26 31.11 -12.25 24.51
C GLY A 26 31.76 -11.47 25.65
N LEU A 27 31.10 -10.41 26.11
CA LEU A 27 31.62 -9.44 27.10
C LEU A 27 32.18 -10.05 28.40
N LEU A 28 31.77 -11.29 28.74
CA LEU A 28 32.23 -12.05 29.91
C LEU A 28 33.24 -13.17 29.58
N GLY A 29 33.77 -13.20 28.36
CA GLY A 29 34.90 -14.05 27.94
C GLY A 29 34.59 -15.54 27.71
N GLY A 30 33.33 -15.98 27.89
CA GLY A 30 32.95 -17.39 27.92
C GLY A 30 32.31 -17.96 26.64
N GLU A 31 31.54 -17.16 25.90
CA GLU A 31 30.79 -17.64 24.73
C GLU A 31 31.43 -17.15 23.44
N LYS A 32 31.75 -18.09 22.53
CA LYS A 32 32.25 -17.75 21.20
C LYS A 32 31.07 -17.29 20.32
N ILE A 33 31.11 -16.03 19.92
CA ILE A 33 30.18 -15.36 19.01
C ILE A 33 30.70 -15.51 17.58
N GLY A 34 29.80 -15.81 16.65
CA GLY A 34 30.12 -15.91 15.23
C GLY A 34 29.33 -14.88 14.45
N CYS A 35 29.97 -13.79 14.04
CA CYS A 35 29.30 -12.77 13.24
C CYS A 35 29.05 -13.29 11.81
N SER A 36 27.78 -13.44 11.48
CA SER A 36 27.31 -13.85 10.15
C SER A 36 27.20 -12.66 9.21
N ASN A 37 26.95 -12.91 7.93
CA ASN A 37 26.61 -11.89 6.94
C ASN A 37 27.59 -10.70 6.84
N GLY A 38 28.88 -10.98 7.05
CA GLY A 38 29.93 -9.96 6.98
C GLY A 38 30.01 -9.02 8.19
N GLY A 39 29.30 -9.33 9.28
CA GLY A 39 29.39 -8.58 10.53
C GLY A 39 30.79 -8.63 11.14
N THR A 40 31.19 -7.54 11.81
CA THR A 40 32.51 -7.40 12.45
C THR A 40 32.39 -7.56 13.96
N CYS A 41 33.31 -8.28 14.60
CA CYS A 41 33.32 -8.36 16.06
C CYS A 41 33.98 -7.13 16.68
N ASN A 42 33.23 -6.39 17.49
CA ASN A 42 33.70 -5.24 18.26
C ASN A 42 33.39 -5.47 19.76
N ASP A 43 34.43 -5.54 20.60
CA ASP A 43 34.33 -5.70 22.07
C ASP A 43 33.39 -6.82 22.56
N GLY A 44 33.34 -7.94 21.82
CA GLY A 44 32.52 -9.08 22.17
C GLY A 44 31.04 -8.96 21.79
N ALA A 45 30.71 -8.06 20.86
CA ALA A 45 29.42 -8.00 20.18
C ALA A 45 29.63 -7.92 18.65
N CYS A 46 28.66 -8.42 17.88
CA CYS A 46 28.70 -8.25 16.43
C CYS A 46 28.15 -6.87 16.03
N ASP A 47 28.94 -6.14 15.26
CA ASP A 47 28.53 -4.97 14.50
C ASP A 47 28.06 -5.43 13.12
N CYS A 48 26.76 -5.29 12.89
CA CYS A 48 26.10 -5.84 11.71
C CYS A 48 26.09 -4.84 10.55
N LEU A 49 26.20 -5.35 9.33
CA LEU A 49 25.98 -4.54 8.13
C LEU A 49 24.49 -4.15 8.03
N LYS A 50 24.20 -3.10 7.27
CA LYS A 50 22.83 -2.60 7.02
C LYS A 50 21.88 -3.74 6.65
N GLY A 51 20.69 -3.76 7.26
CA GLY A 51 19.67 -4.78 7.05
C GLY A 51 19.99 -6.16 7.63
N TYR A 52 21.05 -6.30 8.43
CA TYR A 52 21.29 -7.49 9.24
C TYR A 52 21.21 -7.13 10.72
N PHE A 53 20.65 -8.03 11.54
CA PHE A 53 20.52 -7.81 12.98
C PHE A 53 20.52 -9.13 13.76
N GLY A 54 20.41 -9.03 15.09
CA GLY A 54 20.54 -10.16 16.00
C GLY A 54 21.96 -10.27 16.58
N PRO A 55 22.14 -11.09 17.64
CA PRO A 55 23.41 -11.22 18.36
C PRO A 55 24.57 -11.70 17.48
N ASN A 56 24.27 -12.42 16.39
CA ASN A 56 25.24 -12.96 15.45
C ASN A 56 25.03 -12.41 14.02
N CYS A 57 24.27 -11.31 13.84
CA CYS A 57 23.87 -10.76 12.53
C CYS A 57 23.15 -11.78 11.63
N GLU A 58 22.47 -12.76 12.21
CA GLU A 58 21.84 -13.87 11.51
C GLU A 58 20.44 -13.55 10.97
N GLN A 59 19.81 -12.50 11.52
CA GLN A 59 18.49 -12.03 11.09
C GLN A 59 18.63 -10.96 10.02
N THR A 60 17.61 -10.83 9.20
CA THR A 60 17.60 -9.95 8.02
C THR A 60 16.37 -9.07 8.01
N ASP A 61 16.55 -7.80 7.72
CA ASP A 61 15.49 -6.87 7.35
C ASP A 61 15.59 -6.60 5.84
N SER A 62 14.69 -7.22 5.08
CA SER A 62 14.63 -7.07 3.63
C SER A 62 14.37 -5.62 3.20
N CYS A 63 13.70 -4.81 4.02
CA CYS A 63 13.43 -3.41 3.73
C CYS A 63 14.71 -2.58 3.70
N GLU A 64 15.58 -2.78 4.69
CA GLU A 64 16.89 -2.13 4.73
C GLU A 64 17.85 -2.70 3.69
N LEU A 65 17.85 -4.03 3.47
CA LEU A 65 18.75 -4.69 2.52
C LEU A 65 18.48 -4.28 1.06
N LEU A 66 17.22 -4.07 0.71
CA LEU A 66 16.80 -3.74 -0.65
C LEU A 66 16.62 -2.22 -0.87
N ASP A 67 16.97 -1.39 0.13
CA ASP A 67 16.79 0.07 0.07
C ASP A 67 15.35 0.48 -0.26
N VAL A 68 14.36 -0.27 0.23
CA VAL A 68 12.95 -0.06 -0.10
C VAL A 68 12.45 1.22 0.55
N THR A 69 11.86 2.10 -0.25
CA THR A 69 11.26 3.36 0.19
C THR A 69 9.78 3.34 -0.09
N CYS A 70 8.96 3.49 0.96
CA CYS A 70 7.51 3.59 0.85
C CYS A 70 7.08 5.03 1.19
N PHE A 71 6.41 5.72 0.26
CA PHE A 71 6.03 7.12 0.44
C PHE A 71 4.81 7.31 1.35
N ARG A 72 3.79 6.49 1.14
CA ARG A 72 2.53 6.47 1.91
C ARG A 72 2.20 5.04 2.29
N GLY A 73 3.07 4.45 3.11
CA GLY A 73 2.97 3.06 3.51
C GLY A 73 4.12 2.62 4.39
N GLU A 74 4.06 1.38 4.81
CA GLU A 74 5.10 0.73 5.61
C GLU A 74 5.76 -0.38 4.79
N CYS A 75 7.06 -0.59 4.96
CA CYS A 75 7.72 -1.72 4.33
C CYS A 75 7.56 -2.98 5.19
N ASP A 76 7.09 -4.06 4.57
CA ASP A 76 7.06 -5.41 5.16
C ASP A 76 7.80 -6.37 4.22
N ASN A 77 8.88 -6.98 4.73
CA ASN A 77 9.68 -7.96 3.99
C ASN A 77 10.13 -7.52 2.58
N GLY A 78 10.43 -6.23 2.41
CA GLY A 78 10.89 -5.66 1.14
C GLY A 78 9.76 -5.26 0.17
N ILE A 79 8.50 -5.26 0.63
CA ILE A 79 7.33 -4.83 -0.15
C ILE A 79 6.63 -3.71 0.60
N CYS A 80 6.17 -2.68 -0.12
CA CYS A 80 5.39 -1.61 0.48
C CYS A 80 3.93 -2.01 0.69
N LEU A 81 3.44 -1.86 1.93
CA LEU A 81 2.04 -1.94 2.32
C LEU A 81 1.47 -0.52 2.35
N CYS A 82 0.66 -0.18 1.36
CA CYS A 82 0.18 1.20 1.18
C CYS A 82 -0.93 1.58 2.17
N GLU A 83 -0.89 2.85 2.60
CA GLU A 83 -1.99 3.51 3.30
C GLU A 83 -3.25 3.55 2.42
N SER A 84 -4.41 3.67 3.07
CA SER A 84 -5.70 3.79 2.38
C SER A 84 -5.69 4.93 1.36
N GLY A 85 -6.07 4.62 0.12
CA GLY A 85 -6.11 5.58 -0.99
C GLY A 85 -4.80 5.69 -1.79
N TYR A 86 -3.76 4.93 -1.44
CA TYR A 86 -2.50 4.87 -2.17
C TYR A 86 -2.23 3.48 -2.75
N GLU A 87 -1.54 3.46 -3.89
CA GLU A 87 -1.13 2.25 -4.62
C GLU A 87 0.23 2.47 -5.31
N GLY A 88 0.70 1.43 -5.99
CA GLY A 88 2.02 1.41 -6.63
C GLY A 88 3.06 0.67 -5.79
N GLU A 89 4.20 0.37 -6.42
CA GLU A 89 5.32 -0.36 -5.79
C GLU A 89 5.87 0.36 -4.56
N ASP A 90 5.83 1.69 -4.55
CA ASP A 90 6.35 2.57 -3.51
C ASP A 90 5.26 3.38 -2.79
N CYS A 91 3.98 3.09 -3.06
CA CYS A 91 2.81 3.83 -2.53
C CYS A 91 2.80 5.33 -2.87
N SER A 92 3.42 5.75 -3.98
CA SER A 92 3.42 7.15 -4.42
C SER A 92 2.18 7.56 -5.22
N ILE A 93 1.36 6.60 -5.67
CA ILE A 93 0.23 6.85 -6.56
C ILE A 93 -1.06 6.94 -5.74
N GLU A 94 -1.83 8.01 -5.91
CA GLU A 94 -3.19 8.10 -5.36
C GLU A 94 -4.15 7.25 -6.20
N SER A 95 -4.71 6.18 -5.63
CA SER A 95 -5.58 5.22 -6.32
C SER A 95 -6.78 5.86 -7.01
N ARG A 96 -7.30 6.94 -6.43
CA ARG A 96 -8.49 7.63 -6.95
C ARG A 96 -8.26 8.46 -8.21
N LYS A 97 -6.99 8.79 -8.56
CA LYS A 97 -6.70 9.72 -9.66
C LYS A 97 -7.28 9.26 -11.00
N LYS A 98 -7.31 7.95 -11.25
CA LYS A 98 -7.84 7.35 -12.49
C LYS A 98 -9.34 7.59 -12.71
N TYR A 99 -10.09 7.98 -11.68
CA TYR A 99 -11.53 8.23 -11.77
C TYR A 99 -11.89 9.70 -11.89
N LEU A 100 -10.94 10.62 -11.69
CA LEU A 100 -11.25 12.04 -11.62
C LEU A 100 -11.56 12.60 -13.01
N GLY A 101 -12.64 13.37 -13.11
CA GLY A 101 -13.04 14.02 -14.33
C GLY A 101 -14.56 14.09 -14.52
N VAL A 102 -14.94 14.50 -15.73
CA VAL A 102 -16.33 14.62 -16.17
C VAL A 102 -16.62 13.50 -17.15
N PHE A 103 -17.68 12.74 -16.88
CA PHE A 103 -18.15 11.65 -17.73
C PHE A 103 -19.49 11.99 -18.35
N ASN A 104 -19.60 11.77 -19.65
CA ASN A 104 -20.88 11.77 -20.35
C ASN A 104 -21.51 10.39 -20.21
N VAL A 105 -22.66 10.29 -19.54
CA VAL A 105 -23.28 9.03 -19.13
C VAL A 105 -24.68 8.87 -19.72
N ILE A 106 -25.07 7.60 -19.91
CA ILE A 106 -26.43 7.16 -20.19
C ILE A 106 -26.90 6.33 -19.00
N GLU A 107 -28.04 6.71 -18.42
CA GLU A 107 -28.67 6.05 -17.27
C GLU A 107 -29.77 5.09 -17.72
N SER A 108 -29.85 3.93 -17.07
CA SER A 108 -30.95 2.96 -17.25
C SER A 108 -31.36 2.40 -15.89
N CYS A 109 -32.60 2.64 -15.47
CA CYS A 109 -33.13 2.18 -14.21
C CYS A 109 -34.31 1.23 -14.43
N ILE A 110 -34.37 0.16 -13.64
CA ILE A 110 -35.52 -0.75 -13.63
C ILE A 110 -36.77 0.05 -13.20
N ASP A 111 -37.88 -0.17 -13.90
CA ASP A 111 -39.18 0.48 -13.67
C ASP A 111 -39.24 1.99 -13.93
N LEU A 112 -38.22 2.56 -14.59
CA LEU A 112 -38.20 3.96 -15.03
C LEU A 112 -37.72 4.08 -16.48
N ASP A 113 -38.27 5.06 -17.23
CA ASP A 113 -37.78 5.40 -18.57
C ASP A 113 -36.71 6.49 -18.47
N THR A 114 -35.49 6.10 -18.11
CA THR A 114 -34.40 7.03 -17.75
C THR A 114 -33.31 7.17 -18.82
N THR A 115 -33.58 6.84 -20.09
CA THR A 115 -32.60 6.84 -21.19
C THR A 115 -32.11 8.25 -21.61
N TRP A 116 -31.42 8.93 -20.70
CA TRP A 116 -30.96 10.30 -20.86
C TRP A 116 -29.46 10.38 -20.84
N ASN A 117 -28.94 11.20 -21.76
CA ASN A 117 -27.55 11.57 -21.78
C ASN A 117 -27.34 12.83 -20.91
N TYR A 118 -26.48 12.73 -19.89
CA TYR A 118 -26.07 13.85 -19.05
C TYR A 118 -24.63 13.68 -18.57
N ASN A 119 -24.10 14.70 -17.88
CA ASN A 119 -22.74 14.67 -17.36
C ASN A 119 -22.72 14.43 -15.84
N ILE A 120 -21.85 13.54 -15.39
CA ILE A 120 -21.48 13.41 -13.98
C ILE A 120 -20.06 13.92 -13.77
N SER A 121 -19.77 14.40 -12.56
CA SER A 121 -18.41 14.80 -12.19
C SER A 121 -17.93 14.00 -10.99
N LEU A 122 -16.73 13.44 -11.12
CA LEU A 122 -16.03 12.68 -10.10
C LEU A 122 -14.85 13.53 -9.62
N GLU A 123 -14.91 13.95 -8.36
CA GLU A 123 -13.95 14.87 -7.76
C GLU A 123 -13.27 14.24 -6.54
N ALA A 124 -12.05 14.69 -6.23
CA ALA A 124 -11.34 14.25 -5.04
C ALA A 124 -12.08 14.69 -3.76
N ASN A 125 -12.22 13.78 -2.79
CA ASN A 125 -12.60 14.17 -1.44
C ASN A 125 -11.42 14.84 -0.72
N VAL A 126 -11.65 16.02 -0.15
CA VAL A 126 -10.58 16.83 0.47
C VAL A 126 -10.13 16.31 1.84
N LEU A 127 -10.93 15.43 2.47
CA LEU A 127 -10.68 14.89 3.81
C LEU A 127 -10.16 13.45 3.77
N ASP A 128 -10.48 12.69 2.73
CA ASP A 128 -10.12 11.27 2.61
C ASP A 128 -9.54 10.96 1.21
N GLY A 129 -8.28 10.51 1.20
CA GLY A 129 -7.54 10.17 -0.02
C GLY A 129 -8.08 8.94 -0.76
N ALA A 130 -8.83 8.07 -0.08
CA ALA A 130 -9.47 6.90 -0.67
C ALA A 130 -10.83 7.19 -1.29
N VAL A 131 -11.39 8.39 -1.04
CA VAL A 131 -12.76 8.73 -1.41
C VAL A 131 -12.80 9.66 -2.62
N ILE A 132 -13.74 9.37 -3.52
CA ILE A 132 -14.19 10.25 -4.59
C ILE A 132 -15.63 10.72 -4.32
N ASN A 133 -15.90 11.95 -4.71
CA ASN A 133 -17.20 12.58 -4.65
C ASN A 133 -17.84 12.54 -6.04
N ILE A 134 -18.98 11.89 -6.16
CA ILE A 134 -19.76 11.82 -7.39
C ILE A 134 -20.91 12.82 -7.31
N THR A 135 -20.98 13.72 -8.28
CA THR A 135 -22.06 14.71 -8.41
C THR A 135 -22.93 14.42 -9.63
N ASN A 136 -24.20 14.78 -9.51
CA ASN A 136 -25.22 14.53 -10.55
C ASN A 136 -25.37 13.03 -10.92
N LEU A 137 -25.06 12.10 -10.00
CA LEU A 137 -25.04 10.65 -10.29
C LEU A 137 -26.36 10.16 -10.92
N PHE A 138 -27.51 10.71 -10.51
CA PHE A 138 -28.85 10.38 -11.00
C PHE A 138 -29.50 11.64 -11.60
N SER A 139 -30.36 11.49 -12.62
CA SER A 139 -31.03 12.64 -13.27
C SER A 139 -32.30 13.09 -12.55
N TYR A 140 -32.29 14.30 -11.97
CA TYR A 140 -33.43 14.88 -11.22
C TYR A 140 -34.75 14.97 -12.01
N SER A 141 -34.70 15.14 -13.33
CA SER A 141 -35.88 15.43 -14.15
C SER A 141 -36.82 14.24 -14.36
N ASN A 142 -36.31 13.01 -14.25
CA ASN A 142 -37.06 11.79 -14.53
C ASN A 142 -37.53 11.08 -13.27
N PHE A 143 -36.93 11.44 -12.14
CA PHE A 143 -37.28 10.91 -10.85
C PHE A 143 -38.31 11.83 -10.19
N PRO A 144 -39.43 11.31 -9.64
CA PRO A 144 -40.33 12.08 -8.79
C PRO A 144 -39.69 12.33 -7.40
N ILE A 145 -38.41 12.67 -7.36
CA ILE A 145 -37.56 12.73 -6.17
C ILE A 145 -37.07 14.17 -6.00
N ASN A 146 -37.90 15.01 -5.38
CA ASN A 146 -37.47 16.34 -4.93
C ASN A 146 -36.49 16.21 -3.75
N GLY A 147 -35.34 16.90 -3.80
CA GLY A 147 -34.35 16.99 -2.72
C GLY A 147 -33.57 15.70 -2.48
N TYR A 148 -32.60 15.40 -3.35
CA TYR A 148 -31.77 14.19 -3.27
C TYR A 148 -30.29 14.55 -3.08
N PHE A 149 -29.43 13.53 -2.91
CA PHE A 149 -28.00 13.68 -2.59
C PHE A 149 -27.33 14.73 -3.47
N SER A 150 -26.80 15.80 -2.86
CA SER A 150 -25.95 16.76 -3.58
C SER A 150 -24.62 16.14 -4.02
N ARG A 151 -24.22 15.08 -3.31
CA ARG A 151 -22.95 14.38 -3.47
C ARG A 151 -23.10 12.96 -2.98
N VAL A 152 -22.51 12.02 -3.73
CA VAL A 152 -22.45 10.60 -3.38
C VAL A 152 -20.98 10.25 -3.20
N GLU A 153 -20.61 9.72 -2.05
CA GLU A 153 -19.24 9.33 -1.74
C GLU A 153 -18.99 7.89 -2.19
N ALA A 154 -17.84 7.64 -2.79
CA ALA A 154 -17.40 6.29 -3.17
C ALA A 154 -15.95 6.05 -2.74
N VAL A 155 -15.68 4.85 -2.23
CA VAL A 155 -14.37 4.41 -1.77
C VAL A 155 -13.71 3.60 -2.88
N VAL A 156 -12.53 4.03 -3.32
CA VAL A 156 -11.75 3.38 -4.37
C VAL A 156 -11.03 2.16 -3.81
N GLU A 157 -10.98 1.06 -4.57
CA GLU A 157 -10.20 -0.13 -4.26
C GLU A 157 -8.78 0.00 -4.81
N PRO A 158 -7.73 0.12 -3.96
CA PRO A 158 -6.35 0.20 -4.43
C PRO A 158 -5.94 -1.03 -5.25
N GLY A 159 -5.24 -0.81 -6.36
CA GLY A 159 -4.77 -1.87 -7.26
C GLY A 159 -5.84 -2.48 -8.16
N ALA A 160 -7.08 -1.97 -8.13
CA ALA A 160 -8.16 -2.42 -8.99
C ALA A 160 -8.83 -1.23 -9.71
N GLU A 161 -9.48 -1.49 -10.83
CA GLU A 161 -10.29 -0.51 -11.55
C GLU A 161 -11.69 -0.33 -10.94
N LYS A 162 -11.87 -0.61 -9.64
CA LYS A 162 -13.16 -0.64 -8.95
C LYS A 162 -13.31 0.37 -7.81
N PHE A 163 -14.54 0.77 -7.55
CA PHE A 163 -14.91 1.51 -6.35
C PHE A 163 -16.25 1.03 -5.80
N ASN A 164 -16.46 1.22 -4.50
CA ASN A 164 -17.69 0.92 -3.80
C ASN A 164 -18.39 2.20 -3.36
N ILE A 165 -19.69 2.31 -3.60
CA ILE A 165 -20.54 3.36 -3.04
C ILE A 165 -21.17 2.79 -1.76
N PRO A 166 -20.62 3.08 -0.57
CA PRO A 166 -21.21 2.60 0.67
C PRO A 166 -22.63 3.15 0.83
N ASN A 167 -23.47 2.43 1.59
CA ASN A 167 -24.83 2.84 1.84
C ASN A 167 -24.89 4.17 2.60
N GLN A 168 -25.23 5.23 1.89
CA GLN A 168 -25.41 6.57 2.42
C GLN A 168 -26.90 6.83 2.65
N ARG A 169 -27.22 7.54 3.73
CA ARG A 169 -28.59 7.93 4.10
C ARG A 169 -28.60 9.41 4.46
N PRO A 170 -29.38 10.28 3.78
CA PRO A 170 -29.58 11.65 4.20
C PRO A 170 -30.40 11.70 5.50
N ASP A 171 -30.42 12.85 6.15
CA ASP A 171 -30.93 13.09 7.52
C ASP A 171 -32.36 12.56 7.83
N ASP A 172 -33.20 12.39 6.81
CA ASP A 172 -34.57 11.85 7.01
C ASP A 172 -34.63 10.31 7.06
N GLY A 173 -33.56 9.60 6.71
CA GLY A 173 -33.46 8.14 6.70
C GLY A 173 -34.39 7.42 5.72
N THR A 174 -35.28 8.16 5.05
CA THR A 174 -36.24 7.64 4.07
C THR A 174 -35.60 7.41 2.71
N LYS A 175 -34.40 7.95 2.53
CA LYS A 175 -33.62 7.88 1.29
C LYS A 175 -32.33 7.12 1.55
N SER A 176 -31.90 6.34 0.58
CA SER A 176 -30.57 5.75 0.60
C SER A 176 -30.00 5.57 -0.79
N ILE A 177 -28.68 5.55 -0.88
CA ILE A 177 -27.97 5.15 -2.09
C ILE A 177 -26.79 4.26 -1.73
N SER A 178 -26.61 3.20 -2.51
CA SER A 178 -25.48 2.28 -2.41
C SER A 178 -25.22 1.68 -3.78
N GLY A 179 -24.00 1.21 -4.03
CA GLY A 179 -23.65 0.67 -5.34
C GLY A 179 -22.16 0.42 -5.48
N SER A 180 -21.73 0.31 -6.71
CA SER A 180 -20.32 0.13 -7.09
C SER A 180 -20.11 0.66 -8.49
N GLY A 181 -18.85 0.90 -8.83
CA GLY A 181 -18.50 1.18 -10.21
C GLY A 181 -17.13 0.63 -10.58
N GLU A 182 -16.89 0.59 -11.88
CA GLU A 182 -15.68 0.08 -12.48
C GLU A 182 -15.28 0.93 -13.69
N LEU A 183 -13.99 1.13 -13.89
CA LEU A 183 -13.44 1.66 -15.13
C LEU A 183 -13.17 0.51 -16.09
N ILE A 184 -13.67 0.66 -17.31
CA ILE A 184 -13.36 -0.23 -18.42
C ILE A 184 -12.38 0.48 -19.33
N VAL A 185 -11.10 0.10 -19.22
CA VAL A 185 -10.04 0.60 -20.11
C VAL A 185 -10.17 -0.12 -21.44
N VAL A 186 -10.63 0.60 -22.47
CA VAL A 186 -10.84 0.04 -23.80
C VAL A 186 -9.54 0.10 -24.61
N ASP A 187 -8.85 1.22 -24.54
CA ASP A 187 -7.57 1.47 -25.20
C ASP A 187 -6.80 2.60 -24.48
N SER A 188 -5.68 3.07 -25.06
CA SER A 188 -4.84 4.12 -24.46
C SER A 188 -5.50 5.50 -24.37
N THR A 189 -6.65 5.69 -25.01
CA THR A 189 -7.35 6.98 -25.13
C THR A 189 -8.79 6.95 -24.63
N THR A 190 -9.38 5.76 -24.52
CA THR A 190 -10.78 5.56 -24.17
C THR A 190 -10.87 4.79 -22.86
N THR A 191 -11.39 5.47 -21.84
CA THR A 191 -11.79 4.85 -20.57
C THR A 191 -13.27 5.10 -20.36
N ASN A 192 -14.02 4.01 -20.21
CA ASN A 192 -15.44 4.05 -19.89
C ASN A 192 -15.63 3.85 -18.39
N ILE A 193 -16.70 4.40 -17.85
CA ILE A 193 -17.15 4.13 -16.49
C ILE A 193 -18.47 3.37 -16.52
N VAL A 194 -18.59 2.36 -15.68
CA VAL A 194 -19.86 1.69 -15.39
C VAL A 194 -20.16 1.87 -13.91
N ILE A 195 -21.38 2.30 -13.57
CA ILE A 195 -21.81 2.46 -12.18
C ILE A 195 -23.16 1.77 -12.01
N ASP A 196 -23.19 0.76 -11.16
CA ASP A 196 -24.43 0.10 -10.72
C ASP A 196 -24.78 0.62 -9.33
N TYR A 197 -25.99 1.11 -9.14
CA TYR A 197 -26.45 1.59 -7.84
C TYR A 197 -27.92 1.31 -7.61
N VAL A 198 -28.28 1.31 -6.34
CA VAL A 198 -29.65 1.21 -5.87
C VAL A 198 -29.94 2.48 -5.09
N THR A 199 -31.01 3.17 -5.48
CA THR A 199 -31.58 4.29 -4.73
C THR A 199 -32.91 3.88 -4.11
N THR A 200 -33.12 4.25 -2.85
CA THR A 200 -34.42 4.11 -2.19
C THR A 200 -35.01 5.47 -1.85
N ASN A 201 -36.34 5.56 -1.93
CA ASN A 201 -37.13 6.71 -1.47
C ASN A 201 -38.45 6.19 -0.88
N GLY A 202 -38.54 6.20 0.45
CA GLY A 202 -39.62 5.56 1.19
C GLY A 202 -39.68 4.06 0.90
N ASN A 203 -40.80 3.61 0.34
CA ASN A 203 -41.02 2.19 0.03
C ASN A 203 -40.64 1.82 -1.40
N LYS A 204 -40.10 2.76 -2.19
CA LYS A 204 -39.69 2.51 -3.56
C LYS A 204 -38.17 2.36 -3.63
N SER A 205 -37.73 1.40 -4.43
CA SER A 205 -36.34 1.13 -4.70
C SER A 205 -36.15 1.06 -6.21
N TYR A 206 -35.09 1.68 -6.71
CA TYR A 206 -34.74 1.68 -8.12
C TYR A 206 -33.31 1.18 -8.26
N SER A 207 -33.13 0.14 -9.07
CA SER A 207 -31.82 -0.36 -9.46
C SER A 207 -31.46 0.27 -10.79
N CYS A 208 -30.31 0.91 -10.85
CA CYS A 208 -29.87 1.72 -11.97
C CYS A 208 -28.46 1.32 -12.40
N GLN A 209 -28.22 1.42 -13.69
CA GLN A 209 -26.92 1.28 -14.30
C GLN A 209 -26.62 2.54 -15.12
N LEU A 210 -25.42 3.08 -14.93
CA LEU A 210 -24.84 4.14 -15.73
C LEU A 210 -23.69 3.58 -16.54
N THR A 211 -23.64 3.97 -17.81
CA THR A 211 -22.47 3.76 -18.65
C THR A 211 -22.04 5.10 -19.21
N GLY A 212 -20.74 5.41 -19.15
CA GLY A 212 -20.27 6.69 -19.65
C GLY A 212 -18.85 6.67 -20.16
N VAL A 213 -18.51 7.76 -20.86
CA VAL A 213 -17.20 8.00 -21.47
C VAL A 213 -16.62 9.26 -20.84
N LEU A 214 -15.32 9.21 -20.52
CA LEU A 214 -14.60 10.39 -20.04
C LEU A 214 -14.55 11.48 -21.13
N ILE A 215 -14.94 12.70 -20.79
CA ILE A 215 -14.94 13.85 -21.72
C ILE A 215 -14.03 15.01 -21.29
N SER A 216 -13.67 15.08 -20.01
CA SER A 216 -12.73 16.06 -19.47
C SER A 216 -12.07 15.50 -18.21
N GLN A 217 -10.79 15.80 -17.98
CA GLN A 217 -10.09 15.60 -16.71
C GLN A 217 -9.97 16.91 -15.95
#